data_AF-A0A7L1P806-F1
#
_entry.id   AF-A0A7L1P806-F1
#
_cell.length_a   1.000
_cell.length_b   1.000
_cell.length_c   1.000
_cell.angle_alpha   90.00
_cell.angle_beta   90.00
_cell.angle_gamma   90.00
#
_symmetry.space_group_name_H-M   'P 1'
#
loop_
_entity.id
_entity.type
_entity.pdbx_description
1 polymer ?
#
loop_
_entity_poly.entity_id
_entity_poly.type
_entity_poly.pdbx_seq_one_letter_code
_entity_poly.pdbx_strand_id
1 'polypeptide(L)'
;RRHRELLKEKRRRHQELFAEQKRRRLLPEAVLQELQDVSARDVHLSLTRTKGNYMAVCLKDHSATGLHQQRARDFLNAQLYGPHTNRVQANEFFSLANKKDPVKKAAVQFVDKSWGQDKKEKAARFKKRWLA
;
A
#
# COMPACT_ATOMS: atom_id res chain seq x y z
N ARG A 1 -0.73 32.12 -22.15
CA ARG A 1 -1.99 32.44 -21.43
C ARG A 1 -3.04 31.32 -21.56
N ARG A 2 -3.39 30.85 -22.78
CA ARG A 2 -4.37 29.77 -23.03
C ARG A 2 -4.15 28.46 -22.23
N HIS A 3 -2.90 28.01 -22.09
CA HIS A 3 -2.58 26.77 -21.36
C HIS A 3 -2.95 26.81 -19.85
N ARG A 4 -2.82 27.97 -19.21
CA ARG A 4 -3.19 28.16 -17.80
C ARG A 4 -4.70 28.08 -17.60
N GLU A 5 -5.48 28.54 -18.57
CA GLU A 5 -6.94 28.47 -18.54
C GLU A 5 -7.43 27.05 -18.77
N LEU A 6 -6.83 26.29 -19.70
CA LEU A 6 -7.14 24.87 -19.88
C LEU A 6 -6.89 24.04 -18.62
N LEU A 7 -5.84 24.34 -17.86
CA LEU A 7 -5.57 23.67 -16.58
C LEU A 7 -6.59 24.03 -15.49
N LYS A 8 -7.02 25.29 -15.43
CA LYS A 8 -8.07 25.74 -14.51
C LYS A 8 -9.42 25.12 -14.87
N GLU A 9 -9.76 25.07 -16.16
CA GLU A 9 -10.95 24.44 -16.73
C GLU A 9 -11.00 22.95 -16.36
N LYS A 10 -9.90 22.22 -16.59
CA LYS A 10 -9.79 20.80 -16.21
C LYS A 10 -9.97 20.60 -14.70
N ARG A 11 -9.34 21.45 -13.88
CA ARG A 11 -9.47 21.38 -12.41
C ARG A 11 -10.92 21.61 -11.97
N ARG A 12 -11.60 22.60 -12.58
CA ARG A 12 -13.00 22.92 -12.33
C ARG A 12 -13.90 21.74 -12.68
N ARG A 13 -13.77 21.17 -13.87
CA ARG A 13 -14.56 19.99 -14.32
C ARG A 13 -14.37 18.80 -13.38
N HIS A 14 -13.15 18.56 -12.92
CA HIS A 14 -12.88 17.48 -11.97
C HIS A 14 -13.58 17.71 -10.61
N GLN A 15 -13.62 18.96 -10.13
CA GLN A 15 -14.34 19.30 -8.90
C GLN A 15 -15.86 19.15 -9.07
N GLU A 16 -16.41 19.57 -10.21
CA GLU A 16 -17.83 19.45 -10.53
C GLU A 16 -18.27 17.98 -10.60
N LEU A 17 -17.49 17.12 -11.29
CA LEU A 17 -17.75 15.68 -11.34
C LEU A 17 -17.74 15.04 -9.95
N PHE A 18 -16.81 15.46 -9.09
CA PHE A 18 -16.74 14.93 -7.72
C PHE A 18 -17.95 15.36 -6.88
N ALA A 19 -18.39 16.60 -7.03
CA ALA A 19 -19.61 17.10 -6.36
C ALA A 19 -20.86 16.38 -6.86
N GLU A 20 -20.97 16.15 -8.17
CA GLU A 20 -22.07 15.42 -8.78
C GLU A 20 -22.11 13.95 -8.33
N GLN A 21 -20.95 13.27 -8.30
CA GLN A 21 -20.85 11.93 -7.75
C GLN A 21 -21.25 11.86 -6.28
N LYS A 22 -20.87 12.85 -5.47
CA LYS A 22 -21.34 12.96 -4.08
C LYS A 22 -22.86 13.13 -4.03
N ARG A 23 -23.44 13.99 -4.86
CA ARG A 23 -24.90 14.19 -4.93
C ARG A 23 -25.65 12.93 -5.34
N ARG A 24 -25.14 12.18 -6.32
CA ARG A 24 -25.75 10.91 -6.75
C ARG A 24 -25.61 9.79 -5.70
N ARG A 25 -24.62 9.88 -4.81
CA ARG A 25 -24.41 8.94 -3.69
C ARG A 25 -25.08 9.37 -2.39
N LEU A 26 -25.66 10.58 -2.33
CA LEU A 26 -26.44 11.02 -1.18
C LEU A 26 -27.81 10.34 -1.23
N LEU A 27 -28.29 9.93 -0.05
CA LEU A 27 -29.62 9.35 0.09
C LEU A 27 -30.68 10.40 -0.28
N PRO A 28 -31.84 9.97 -0.83
CA PRO A 28 -32.92 10.89 -1.14
C PRO A 28 -33.31 11.72 0.08
N GLU A 29 -33.53 13.03 -0.12
CA GLU A 29 -33.82 13.98 0.96
C GLU A 29 -35.01 13.54 1.83
N ALA A 30 -35.99 12.85 1.23
CA ALA A 30 -37.12 12.26 1.94
C ALA A 30 -36.69 11.31 3.08
N VAL A 31 -35.66 10.50 2.87
CA VAL A 31 -35.14 9.57 3.90
C VAL A 31 -34.39 10.33 4.99
N LEU A 32 -33.70 11.43 4.64
CA LEU A 32 -33.04 12.28 5.63
C LEU A 32 -34.04 13.02 6.51
N GLN A 33 -35.15 13.48 5.93
CA GLN A 33 -36.27 14.10 6.63
C GLN A 33 -36.92 13.10 7.62
N GLU A 34 -37.16 11.86 7.18
CA GLU A 34 -37.72 10.81 8.05
C GLU A 34 -36.80 10.50 9.24
N LEU A 35 -35.48 10.47 9.04
CA LEU A 35 -34.53 10.26 10.14
C LEU A 35 -34.50 11.43 11.15
N GLN A 36 -34.69 12.66 10.67
CA GLN A 36 -34.81 13.83 11.54
C GLN A 36 -36.11 13.80 12.35
N ASP A 37 -37.22 13.41 11.72
CA ASP A 37 -38.53 13.31 12.38
C ASP A 37 -38.59 12.17 13.39
N VAL A 38 -37.87 11.07 13.17
CA VAL A 38 -37.70 9.99 14.15
C VAL A 38 -36.88 10.48 15.36
N SER A 39 -35.80 11.23 15.12
CA SER A 39 -34.98 11.81 16.20
C SER A 39 -35.72 12.88 17.02
N ALA A 40 -36.72 13.55 16.46
CA ALA A 40 -37.53 14.55 17.13
C ALA A 40 -38.65 13.97 18.01
N ARG A 41 -38.91 12.66 17.94
CA ARG A 41 -39.90 11.97 18.78
C ARG A 41 -39.30 11.39 20.07
N ASP A 42 -37.99 11.21 20.12
CA ASP A 42 -37.24 10.64 21.25
C ASP A 42 -36.58 11.71 22.16
N VAL A 43 -37.02 12.97 22.09
CA VAL A 43 -36.41 14.11 22.82
C VAL A 43 -36.93 14.22 24.26
N HIS A 44 -36.81 13.17 25.06
CA HIS A 44 -36.76 13.34 26.52
C HIS A 44 -35.73 12.48 27.24
N LEU A 45 -34.90 11.71 26.54
CA LEU A 45 -33.78 11.07 27.21
C LEU A 45 -32.52 11.07 26.34
N SER A 46 -31.47 11.67 26.90
CA SER A 46 -30.07 11.52 26.52
C SER A 46 -29.55 12.34 25.32
N LEU A 47 -29.40 13.65 25.52
CA LEU A 47 -28.24 14.39 25.00
C LEU A 47 -27.00 14.05 25.84
N THR A 48 -26.57 12.78 25.84
CA THR A 48 -25.25 12.40 26.33
C THR A 48 -24.44 11.94 25.12
N ARG A 49 -23.43 12.76 24.80
CA ARG A 49 -22.45 12.58 23.73
C ARG A 49 -21.65 11.29 23.95
N THR A 50 -22.19 10.14 23.59
CA THR A 50 -21.41 8.91 23.45
C THR A 50 -20.63 9.04 22.16
N LYS A 51 -19.31 9.22 22.28
CA LYS A 51 -18.38 9.10 21.15
C LYS A 51 -18.38 7.63 20.71
N GLY A 52 -19.36 7.24 19.91
CA GLY A 52 -19.37 5.93 19.26
C GLY A 52 -18.20 5.84 18.30
N ASN A 53 -17.32 4.86 18.49
CA ASN A 53 -16.26 4.57 17.53
C ASN A 53 -16.91 4.07 16.23
N TYR A 54 -16.97 4.93 15.21
CA TYR A 54 -17.43 4.54 13.90
C TYR A 54 -16.35 3.69 13.21
N MET A 55 -16.65 2.42 12.92
CA MET A 55 -15.84 1.63 12.00
C MET A 55 -16.44 1.74 10.60
N ALA A 56 -15.77 2.48 9.73
CA ALA A 56 -16.05 2.45 8.30
C ALA A 56 -15.61 1.09 7.74
N VAL A 57 -16.53 0.14 7.60
CA VAL A 57 -16.26 -1.12 6.91
C VAL A 57 -16.43 -0.89 5.41
N CYS A 58 -15.31 -0.88 4.67
CA CYS A 58 -15.36 -0.87 3.22
C CYS A 58 -15.89 -2.23 2.74
N LEU A 59 -17.09 -2.26 2.15
CA LEU A 59 -17.61 -3.41 1.42
C LEU A 59 -16.73 -3.62 0.19
N LYS A 60 -15.70 -4.46 0.31
CA LYS A 60 -14.79 -4.77 -0.79
C LYS A 60 -15.59 -5.56 -1.83
N ASP A 61 -15.54 -5.24 -3.11
CA ASP A 61 -15.99 -6.21 -4.13
C ASP A 61 -14.94 -7.33 -4.17
N HIS A 62 -15.21 -8.43 -3.46
CA HIS A 62 -14.20 -9.41 -3.03
C HIS A 62 -13.50 -10.15 -4.18
N SER A 63 -14.10 -10.23 -5.37
CA SER A 63 -13.65 -11.12 -6.45
C SER A 63 -12.86 -10.41 -7.57
N ALA A 64 -13.40 -9.33 -8.15
CA ALA A 64 -12.75 -8.64 -9.28
C ALA A 64 -11.55 -7.79 -8.84
N THR A 65 -11.66 -7.12 -7.70
CA THR A 65 -10.57 -6.35 -7.09
C THR A 65 -9.40 -7.27 -6.70
N GLY A 66 -9.69 -8.50 -6.28
CA GLY A 66 -8.70 -9.49 -5.86
C GLY A 66 -7.75 -9.89 -6.99
N LEU A 67 -8.30 -10.25 -8.16
CA LEU A 67 -7.49 -10.71 -9.30
C LEU A 67 -6.57 -9.62 -9.84
N HIS A 68 -7.08 -8.40 -10.01
CA HIS A 68 -6.26 -7.29 -10.50
C HIS A 68 -5.20 -6.87 -9.48
N GLN A 69 -5.55 -6.87 -8.19
CA GLN A 69 -4.60 -6.60 -7.13
C GLN A 69 -3.53 -7.69 -7.03
N GLN A 70 -3.89 -8.96 -7.20
CA GLN A 70 -2.96 -10.07 -7.24
C GLN A 70 -2.01 -9.95 -8.43
N ARG A 71 -2.54 -9.75 -9.65
CA ARG A 71 -1.72 -9.49 -10.84
C ARG A 71 -0.76 -8.32 -10.65
N ALA A 72 -1.21 -7.23 -10.03
CA ALA A 72 -0.36 -6.08 -9.74
C ALA A 72 0.74 -6.42 -8.71
N ARG A 73 0.41 -7.18 -7.66
CA ARG A 73 1.39 -7.67 -6.67
C ARG A 73 2.43 -8.58 -7.32
N ASP A 74 1.99 -9.53 -8.14
CA ASP A 74 2.85 -10.47 -8.84
C ASP A 74 3.79 -9.74 -9.79
N PHE A 75 3.28 -8.76 -10.54
CA PHE A 75 4.08 -7.88 -11.38
C PHE A 75 5.17 -7.14 -10.59
N LEU A 76 4.81 -6.51 -9.47
CA LEU A 76 5.78 -5.82 -8.61
C LEU A 76 6.82 -6.78 -8.02
N ASN A 77 6.39 -7.98 -7.62
CA ASN A 77 7.29 -9.00 -7.09
C ASN A 77 8.28 -9.48 -8.14
N ALA A 78 7.83 -9.75 -9.37
CA ALA A 78 8.71 -10.16 -10.45
C ALA A 78 9.73 -9.07 -10.83
N GLN A 79 9.31 -7.80 -10.86
CA GLN A 79 10.16 -6.69 -11.27
C GLN A 79 11.13 -6.21 -10.16
N LEU A 80 10.70 -6.22 -8.90
CA LEU A 80 11.46 -5.62 -7.81
C LEU A 80 12.12 -6.63 -6.87
N TYR A 81 11.56 -7.84 -6.74
CA TYR A 81 11.96 -8.84 -5.76
C TYR A 81 12.20 -10.22 -6.40
N GLY A 82 12.45 -10.27 -7.72
CA GLY A 82 12.70 -11.49 -8.48
C GLY A 82 14.11 -12.09 -8.28
N PRO A 83 14.39 -13.28 -8.84
CA PRO A 83 15.59 -14.09 -8.58
C PRO A 83 16.96 -13.42 -8.82
N HIS A 84 16.98 -12.32 -9.56
CA HIS A 84 18.16 -11.60 -10.02
C HIS A 84 18.15 -10.14 -9.54
N THR A 85 17.22 -9.80 -8.64
CA THR A 85 17.18 -8.49 -8.00
C THR A 85 17.85 -8.54 -6.64
N ASN A 86 18.61 -7.50 -6.35
CA ASN A 86 19.34 -7.41 -5.09
C ASN A 86 18.48 -6.86 -3.94
N ARG A 87 17.15 -6.80 -4.11
CA ARG A 87 16.24 -6.15 -3.17
C ARG A 87 15.39 -7.21 -2.46
N VAL A 88 15.28 -7.09 -1.14
CA VAL A 88 14.54 -8.01 -0.27
C VAL A 88 13.16 -7.44 0.04
N GLN A 89 12.14 -8.29 0.13
CA GLN A 89 10.79 -7.85 0.50
C GLN A 89 10.77 -7.28 1.93
N ALA A 90 9.95 -6.26 2.18
CA ALA A 90 9.87 -5.62 3.51
C ALA A 90 9.57 -6.63 4.63
N ASN A 91 8.62 -7.54 4.41
CA ASN A 91 8.25 -8.54 5.42
C ASN A 91 9.39 -9.52 5.73
N GLU A 92 10.19 -9.89 4.73
CA GLU A 92 11.36 -10.74 4.93
C GLU A 92 12.48 -9.98 5.64
N PHE A 93 12.72 -8.72 5.28
CA PHE A 93 13.71 -7.87 5.92
C PHE A 93 13.39 -7.62 7.40
N PHE A 94 12.12 -7.39 7.73
CA PHE A 94 11.66 -7.20 9.12
C PHE A 94 11.28 -8.51 9.83
N SER A 95 11.52 -9.67 9.21
CA SER A 95 11.20 -10.96 9.83
C SER A 95 12.01 -11.21 11.10
N LEU A 96 11.41 -11.95 12.05
CA LEU A 96 12.11 -12.35 13.28
C LEU A 96 13.36 -13.19 13.00
N ALA A 97 13.35 -14.00 11.93
CA ALA A 97 14.51 -14.75 11.47
C ALA A 97 15.66 -13.80 11.12
N ASN A 98 15.43 -12.81 10.25
CA ASN A 98 16.46 -11.82 9.92
C ASN A 98 16.91 -10.99 11.12
N LYS A 99 15.99 -10.71 12.06
CA LYS A 99 16.30 -9.97 13.29
C LYS A 99 17.23 -10.75 14.23
N LYS A 100 17.06 -12.07 14.32
CA LYS A 100 17.85 -12.95 15.21
C LYS A 100 19.14 -13.45 14.55
N ASP A 101 19.28 -13.30 13.24
CA ASP A 101 20.46 -13.74 12.50
C ASP A 101 21.71 -12.95 12.94
N PRO A 102 22.86 -13.62 13.20
CA PRO A 102 24.13 -12.95 13.46
C PRO A 102 24.56 -12.01 12.33
N VAL A 103 24.24 -12.35 11.08
CA VAL A 103 24.53 -11.55 9.87
C VAL A 103 23.22 -11.09 9.24
N LYS A 104 22.81 -9.88 9.59
CA LYS A 104 21.57 -9.27 9.07
C LYS A 104 21.60 -9.16 7.54
N LYS A 105 20.53 -9.62 6.90
CA LYS A 105 20.28 -9.37 5.47
C LYS A 105 19.97 -7.88 5.27
N ALA A 106 20.59 -7.28 4.26
CA ALA A 106 20.34 -5.90 3.86
C ALA A 106 19.04 -5.79 3.04
N ALA A 107 18.36 -4.65 3.13
CA ALA A 107 17.15 -4.38 2.35
C ALA A 107 17.43 -4.31 0.84
N VAL A 108 18.59 -3.78 0.47
CA VAL A 108 19.12 -3.75 -0.90
C VAL A 108 20.61 -4.10 -0.85
N GLN A 109 21.06 -5.00 -1.70
CA GLN A 109 22.48 -5.28 -1.92
C GLN A 109 22.93 -4.51 -3.17
N PHE A 110 23.96 -3.69 -3.05
CA PHE A 110 24.42 -2.88 -4.20
C PHE A 110 25.33 -3.67 -5.15
N VAL A 111 25.96 -4.73 -4.63
CA VAL A 111 26.92 -5.56 -5.35
C VAL A 111 26.60 -7.01 -5.05
N ASP A 112 26.63 -7.84 -6.10
CA ASP A 112 26.49 -9.27 -5.92
C ASP A 112 27.70 -9.81 -5.14
N LYS A 113 27.42 -10.46 -4.01
CA LYS A 113 28.43 -11.06 -3.14
C LYS A 113 29.15 -12.23 -3.82
N SER A 114 28.55 -12.80 -4.88
CA SER A 114 29.14 -13.87 -5.68
C SER A 114 30.33 -13.38 -6.54
N TRP A 115 30.36 -12.09 -6.90
CA TRP A 115 31.32 -11.52 -7.87
C TRP A 115 32.80 -11.72 -7.52
N GLY A 116 33.12 -11.89 -6.22
CA GLY A 116 34.49 -12.07 -5.74
C GLY A 116 34.86 -13.50 -5.34
N GLN A 117 33.97 -14.48 -5.44
CA GLN A 117 34.18 -15.80 -4.85
C GLN A 117 35.31 -16.57 -5.54
N ASP A 118 35.32 -16.64 -6.88
CA ASP A 118 36.39 -17.28 -7.64
C ASP A 118 37.79 -16.74 -7.30
N LYS A 119 37.89 -15.41 -7.13
CA LYS A 119 39.16 -14.76 -6.76
C LYS A 119 39.59 -15.15 -5.35
N LYS A 120 38.64 -15.21 -4.40
CA LYS A 120 38.90 -15.66 -3.02
C LYS A 120 39.32 -17.11 -2.97
N GLU A 121 38.66 -17.98 -3.73
CA GLU A 121 39.01 -19.40 -3.82
C GLU A 121 40.39 -19.59 -4.44
N LYS A 122 40.71 -18.90 -5.53
CA LYS A 122 42.05 -18.91 -6.13
C LYS A 122 43.11 -18.45 -5.13
N ALA A 123 42.86 -17.37 -4.39
CA ALA A 123 43.78 -16.89 -3.35
C ALA A 123 43.96 -17.91 -2.21
N ALA A 124 42.88 -18.55 -1.76
CA ALA A 124 42.93 -19.60 -0.74
C ALA A 124 43.70 -20.84 -1.22
N ARG A 125 43.49 -21.27 -2.48
CA ARG A 125 44.25 -22.36 -3.10
C ARG A 125 45.73 -22.01 -3.22
N PHE A 126 46.05 -20.78 -3.61
CA PHE A 126 47.43 -20.31 -3.68
C PHE A 126 48.10 -20.31 -2.30
N LYS A 127 47.42 -19.78 -1.27
CA LYS A 127 47.92 -19.78 0.11
C LYS A 127 48.19 -21.20 0.63
N LYS A 128 47.31 -22.16 0.36
CA LYS A 128 47.51 -23.58 0.74
C LYS A 128 48.76 -24.17 0.08
N ARG A 129 49.00 -23.85 -1.19
CA ARG A 129 50.19 -24.30 -1.94
C ARG A 129 51.51 -23.73 -1.43
N TRP A 130 51.47 -22.58 -0.78
CA TRP A 130 52.65 -21.88 -0.27
C TRP A 130 53.05 -22.29 1.15
N LEU A 131 52.11 -22.89 1.90
CA LEU A 131 52.31 -23.35 3.27
C LEU A 131 52.57 -24.87 3.35
N ALA A 132 52.53 -25.56 2.20
CA ALA A 132 52.94 -26.95 2.04
C ALA A 132 54.39 -27.00 1.54
#